data_AF-A0A8J4PPJ3-F1
#
_entry.id   AF-A0A8J4PPJ3-F1
#
_cell.length_a   1.000
_cell.length_b   1.000
_cell.length_c   1.000
_cell.angle_alpha   90.00
_cell.angle_beta   90.00
_cell.angle_gamma   90.00
#
_symmetry.space_group_name_H-M   'P 1'
#
loop_
_entity.id
_entity.type
_entity.pdbx_description
1 polymer ?
#
loop_
_entity_poly.entity_id
_entity_poly.type
_entity_poly.pdbx_seq_one_letter_code
_entity_poly.pdbx_strand_id
1 'polypeptide(L)'
;MNKKIYFILIGILLLGLISVSLSQPTEFNEVEVEEDIEYEGTGVENKYQSLNQDGGSEAPQPQEPEIIATEVREETEEMKKKRELDALPFFKRQKHWYMEITFIVIIIFYVINYFIGEKTNRDLVKLWGRKFQPIFEQNFAKVGNRDVFTIIKINASTFTFICTGRENCNGAQVTLDLKKRHDLFSVLLDAFGFGSPDKVTIEVALTKDVMDPLIFAVVKQKALAKFKSDHEDVNLFCSKYNQATGLSSSFGVLCDTDCLPSLFLKNEVVSTLNANENLFESMYFTDHSLINTKYQKALQFIFKFPKVSDIDKLVLLTKMAVHFIDIVAKVELPKAHKQKAEKLREKAKESVVKQAHQDRQEELQKKKFEKMQKEKEMVAKMTPEQQRKYDEKEYKKQLKKKASGKYKVLLS
;
A
#
# COMPACT_ATOMS: atom_id res chain seq x y z
N MET A 1 -21.50 12.28 37.24
CA MET A 1 -21.12 12.27 35.81
C MET A 1 -19.82 13.06 35.67
N ASN A 2 -18.71 12.43 35.27
CA ASN A 2 -17.38 13.05 35.33
C ASN A 2 -17.27 14.20 34.33
N LYS A 3 -16.87 15.40 34.78
CA LYS A 3 -16.66 16.59 33.93
C LYS A 3 -15.81 16.28 32.69
N LYS A 4 -14.87 15.32 32.79
CA LYS A 4 -14.03 14.82 31.69
C LYS A 4 -14.83 14.21 30.52
N ILE A 5 -15.93 13.50 30.78
CA ILE A 5 -16.77 12.90 29.73
C ILE A 5 -17.54 13.99 28.97
N TYR A 6 -17.97 15.04 29.67
CA TYR A 6 -18.63 16.19 29.08
C TYR A 6 -17.67 16.98 28.15
N PHE A 7 -16.41 17.14 28.56
CA PHE A 7 -15.38 17.76 27.71
C PHE A 7 -15.06 16.94 26.45
N ILE A 8 -15.06 15.60 26.54
CA ILE A 8 -14.85 14.74 25.36
C ILE A 8 -16.06 14.81 24.43
N LEU A 9 -17.28 14.77 24.96
CA LEU A 9 -18.50 14.92 24.16
C LEU A 9 -18.59 16.30 23.50
N ILE A 10 -18.26 17.37 24.21
CA ILE A 10 -18.17 18.72 23.65
C ILE A 10 -17.06 18.79 22.59
N GLY A 11 -15.91 18.15 22.81
CA GLY A 11 -14.83 18.08 21.83
C GLY A 11 -15.27 17.40 20.54
N ILE A 12 -15.96 16.27 20.63
CA ILE A 12 -16.53 15.55 19.48
C ILE A 12 -17.59 16.40 18.78
N LEU A 13 -18.51 17.02 19.54
CA LEU A 13 -19.59 17.85 19.00
C LEU A 13 -19.04 19.12 18.31
N LEU A 14 -18.02 19.76 18.87
CA LEU A 14 -17.31 20.89 18.26
C LEU A 14 -16.53 20.47 17.01
N LEU A 15 -15.88 19.29 17.00
CA LEU A 15 -15.18 18.77 15.83
C LEU A 15 -16.14 18.51 14.65
N GLY A 16 -17.38 18.11 14.92
CA GLY A 16 -18.38 17.91 13.85
C GLY A 16 -19.03 19.18 13.39
N LEU A 17 -19.17 20.16 14.27
CA LEU A 17 -19.56 21.51 13.86
C LEU A 17 -18.49 22.14 12.95
N ILE A 18 -17.20 21.86 13.19
CA ILE A 18 -16.11 22.31 12.32
C ILE A 18 -16.15 21.58 10.96
N SER A 19 -16.41 20.26 10.92
CA SER A 19 -16.53 19.53 9.65
C SER A 19 -17.77 19.93 8.84
N VAL A 20 -18.88 20.25 9.51
CA VAL A 20 -20.09 20.83 8.88
C VAL A 20 -19.82 22.25 8.35
N SER A 21 -19.13 23.10 9.12
CA SER A 21 -18.89 24.52 8.76
C SER A 21 -17.87 24.70 7.62
N LEU A 22 -16.99 23.72 7.39
CA LEU A 22 -16.06 23.69 6.25
C LEU A 22 -16.69 23.12 4.96
N SER A 23 -17.90 22.57 5.03
CA SER A 23 -18.61 22.02 3.87
C SER A 23 -19.47 23.11 3.23
N GLN A 24 -18.98 23.75 2.15
CA GLN A 24 -19.79 24.67 1.37
C GLN A 24 -20.67 23.90 0.37
N PRO A 25 -21.99 24.14 0.32
CA PRO A 25 -22.84 23.55 -0.69
C PRO A 25 -22.52 24.19 -2.04
N THR A 26 -22.17 23.38 -3.03
CA THR A 26 -22.00 23.83 -4.41
C THR A 26 -22.81 22.92 -5.34
N GLU A 27 -24.03 23.35 -5.67
CA GLU A 27 -24.84 22.72 -6.72
C GLU A 27 -24.27 23.07 -8.09
N PHE A 28 -23.84 22.08 -8.86
CA PHE A 28 -23.40 22.29 -10.25
C PHE A 28 -23.45 20.98 -11.08
N ASN A 29 -23.70 21.11 -12.39
CA ASN A 29 -23.95 20.07 -13.41
C ASN A 29 -22.96 18.88 -13.52
N GLU A 30 -23.46 17.78 -14.08
CA GLU A 30 -22.96 16.39 -14.05
C GLU A 30 -21.51 16.20 -14.54
N VAL A 31 -20.61 15.91 -13.61
CA VAL A 31 -19.41 15.10 -13.85
C VAL A 31 -19.74 13.71 -13.33
N GLU A 32 -19.72 12.70 -14.20
CA GLU A 32 -19.99 11.33 -13.80
C GLU A 32 -18.82 10.78 -13.00
N VAL A 33 -19.12 10.44 -11.74
CA VAL A 33 -18.22 9.69 -10.87
C VAL A 33 -18.80 8.29 -10.77
N GLU A 34 -18.23 7.35 -11.53
CA GLU A 34 -18.64 5.95 -11.48
C GLU A 34 -18.12 5.28 -10.20
N GLU A 35 -18.98 4.49 -9.56
CA GLU A 35 -18.60 3.60 -8.46
C GLU A 35 -18.27 2.22 -9.05
N ASP A 36 -17.03 1.74 -8.86
CA ASP A 36 -16.69 0.39 -9.30
C ASP A 36 -17.42 -0.64 -8.43
N ILE A 37 -18.23 -1.47 -9.06
CA ILE A 37 -18.70 -2.76 -8.52
C ILE A 37 -17.66 -3.80 -8.96
N GLU A 38 -17.04 -4.45 -7.97
CA GLU A 38 -15.99 -5.47 -8.14
C GLU A 38 -16.35 -6.51 -9.22
N TYR A 39 -15.42 -6.74 -10.16
CA TYR A 39 -15.42 -7.95 -11.00
C TYR A 39 -14.56 -9.03 -10.35
N GLU A 40 -15.16 -10.21 -10.18
CA GLU A 40 -14.58 -11.43 -9.63
C GLU A 40 -13.34 -11.93 -10.40
N GLY A 41 -12.36 -12.44 -9.67
CA GLY A 41 -11.14 -13.00 -10.24
C GLY A 41 -10.37 -13.88 -9.25
N THR A 42 -10.89 -15.10 -9.05
CA THR A 42 -10.17 -16.32 -8.62
C THR A 42 -9.48 -16.32 -7.26
N GLY A 43 -10.19 -16.88 -6.28
CA GLY A 43 -9.68 -17.23 -4.97
C GLY A 43 -8.62 -18.33 -5.01
N VAL A 44 -7.53 -18.10 -4.29
CA VAL A 44 -6.64 -19.14 -3.78
C VAL A 44 -6.73 -19.08 -2.26
N GLU A 45 -7.47 -20.02 -1.70
CA GLU A 45 -7.65 -20.22 -0.26
C GLU A 45 -6.31 -20.54 0.41
N ASN A 46 -5.91 -19.74 1.39
CA ASN A 46 -4.91 -20.14 2.39
C ASN A 46 -5.61 -20.53 3.68
N LYS A 47 -5.68 -21.85 3.86
CA LYS A 47 -6.14 -22.59 5.02
C LYS A 47 -5.07 -22.51 6.12
N TYR A 48 -5.37 -21.87 7.25
CA TYR A 48 -4.62 -22.10 8.49
C TYR A 48 -5.38 -23.07 9.38
N GLN A 49 -4.63 -24.08 9.78
CA GLN A 49 -5.03 -25.34 10.37
C GLN A 49 -4.65 -25.28 11.85
N SER A 50 -5.62 -25.36 12.76
CA SER A 50 -5.38 -25.57 14.18
C SER A 50 -5.26 -27.08 14.44
N LEU A 51 -4.13 -27.48 15.03
CA LEU A 51 -3.85 -28.83 15.48
C LEU A 51 -4.50 -29.11 16.84
N ASN A 52 -5.05 -30.32 16.94
CA ASN A 52 -5.71 -30.94 18.09
C ASN A 52 -4.76 -31.25 19.26
N GLN A 53 -5.32 -31.46 20.45
CA GLN A 53 -4.96 -32.65 21.23
C GLN A 53 -6.09 -33.10 22.18
N ASP A 54 -6.61 -34.30 21.87
CA ASP A 54 -7.15 -35.42 22.67
C ASP A 54 -7.35 -35.26 24.20
N GLY A 55 -8.31 -35.89 24.88
CA GLY A 55 -9.17 -37.04 24.57
C GLY A 55 -9.07 -38.12 25.68
N GLY A 56 -10.17 -38.37 26.42
CA GLY A 56 -10.48 -39.57 27.25
C GLY A 56 -9.66 -39.78 28.55
N SER A 57 -10.06 -40.52 29.59
CA SER A 57 -11.30 -41.22 30.01
C SER A 57 -11.02 -41.91 31.38
N GLU A 58 -12.08 -42.16 32.18
CA GLU A 58 -12.30 -43.26 33.17
C GLU A 58 -11.59 -43.34 34.58
N ALA A 59 -12.39 -43.10 35.65
CA ALA A 59 -12.78 -43.92 36.84
C ALA A 59 -11.79 -44.90 37.59
N PRO A 60 -12.13 -45.46 38.79
CA PRO A 60 -12.57 -44.92 40.10
C PRO A 60 -11.93 -45.57 41.39
N GLN A 61 -12.27 -45.03 42.60
CA GLN A 61 -12.42 -45.69 43.95
C GLN A 61 -11.17 -46.12 44.79
N PRO A 62 -11.28 -46.52 46.11
CA PRO A 62 -12.17 -46.14 47.25
C PRO A 62 -11.45 -46.05 48.66
N GLN A 63 -12.16 -45.58 49.73
CA GLN A 63 -12.29 -46.17 51.10
C GLN A 63 -12.46 -45.16 52.29
N GLU A 64 -13.72 -45.03 52.76
CA GLU A 64 -14.33 -45.23 54.11
C GLU A 64 -13.58 -45.02 55.46
N PRO A 65 -14.28 -44.95 56.63
CA PRO A 65 -15.69 -44.63 56.95
C PRO A 65 -15.89 -43.76 58.23
N GLU A 66 -17.16 -43.45 58.55
CA GLU A 66 -17.83 -43.47 59.89
C GLU A 66 -18.94 -42.37 59.93
N ILE A 67 -20.13 -42.48 60.54
CA ILE A 67 -21.02 -43.52 61.07
C ILE A 67 -22.31 -42.73 61.50
N ILE A 68 -23.50 -43.32 61.32
CA ILE A 68 -24.79 -43.08 62.02
C ILE A 68 -25.69 -41.88 61.63
N ALA A 69 -26.86 -42.27 61.10
CA ALA A 69 -28.24 -41.79 61.20
C ALA A 69 -28.50 -40.48 62.01
N THR A 70 -29.46 -39.63 61.61
CA THR A 70 -30.90 -39.93 61.76
C THR A 70 -31.75 -38.82 61.13
N GLU A 71 -32.87 -39.24 60.51
CA GLU A 71 -34.14 -38.54 60.24
C GLU A 71 -34.22 -37.30 59.33
N VAL A 72 -34.86 -37.58 58.19
CA VAL A 72 -35.49 -36.68 57.24
C VAL A 72 -36.64 -35.91 57.90
N ARG A 73 -36.70 -34.59 57.66
CA ARG A 73 -37.99 -33.93 57.41
C ARG A 73 -37.84 -32.80 56.40
N GLU A 74 -38.58 -32.97 55.32
CA GLU A 74 -38.55 -32.25 54.06
C GLU A 74 -38.96 -30.77 54.23
N GLU A 75 -38.03 -29.85 53.94
CA GLU A 75 -38.41 -28.56 53.36
C GLU A 75 -38.56 -28.77 51.85
N THR A 76 -39.76 -28.50 51.34
CA THR A 76 -40.20 -28.77 49.96
C THR A 76 -39.22 -28.22 48.93
N GLU A 77 -38.76 -29.09 48.00
CA GLU A 77 -37.85 -28.74 46.90
C GLU A 77 -38.32 -27.52 46.09
N GLU A 78 -39.61 -27.20 46.07
CA GLU A 78 -40.15 -26.02 45.40
C GLU A 78 -39.68 -24.69 46.01
N MET A 79 -39.52 -24.59 47.34
CA MET A 79 -38.99 -23.38 47.97
C MET A 79 -37.49 -23.24 47.75
N LYS A 80 -36.77 -24.36 47.71
CA LYS A 80 -35.34 -24.40 47.38
C LYS A 80 -35.09 -24.05 45.92
N LYS A 81 -35.90 -24.56 44.99
CA LYS A 81 -35.81 -24.26 43.56
C LYS A 81 -36.16 -22.80 43.26
N LYS A 82 -37.08 -22.19 44.01
CA LYS A 82 -37.35 -20.74 43.96
C LYS A 82 -36.16 -19.93 44.49
N ARG A 83 -35.54 -20.36 45.60
CA ARG A 83 -34.35 -19.71 46.18
C ARG A 83 -33.08 -19.93 45.35
N GLU A 84 -32.95 -21.04 44.64
CA GLU A 84 -31.80 -21.36 43.78
C GLU A 84 -31.93 -20.75 42.37
N LEU A 85 -33.14 -20.60 41.83
CA LEU A 85 -33.36 -19.87 40.58
C LEU A 85 -33.11 -18.35 40.75
N ASP A 86 -33.35 -17.81 41.96
CA ASP A 86 -32.98 -16.45 42.34
C ASP A 86 -31.47 -16.29 42.66
N ALA A 87 -30.72 -17.41 42.76
CA ALA A 87 -29.30 -17.44 43.12
C ALA A 87 -28.35 -17.74 41.94
N LEU A 88 -28.85 -17.84 40.72
CA LEU A 88 -28.00 -17.67 39.54
C LEU A 88 -27.57 -16.19 39.48
N PRO A 89 -26.30 -15.87 39.20
CA PRO A 89 -25.89 -14.49 39.01
C PRO A 89 -26.57 -13.97 37.74
N PHE A 90 -27.82 -13.50 37.88
CA PHE A 90 -28.56 -12.77 36.87
C PHE A 90 -27.61 -11.66 36.45
N PHE A 91 -27.12 -11.70 35.21
CA PHE A 91 -26.20 -10.71 34.65
C PHE A 91 -26.58 -9.35 35.21
N LYS A 92 -25.76 -8.84 36.13
CA LYS A 92 -26.09 -7.65 36.92
C LYS A 92 -26.34 -6.56 35.89
N ARG A 93 -27.61 -6.26 35.61
CA ARG A 93 -28.03 -5.39 34.49
C ARG A 93 -27.46 -4.02 34.82
N GLN A 94 -26.29 -3.72 34.28
CA GLN A 94 -25.58 -2.49 34.55
C GLN A 94 -26.51 -1.36 34.13
N LYS A 95 -26.99 -0.55 35.08
CA LYS A 95 -27.94 0.57 34.86
C LYS A 95 -27.25 1.76 34.18
N HIS A 96 -26.33 1.50 33.26
CA HIS A 96 -25.58 2.52 32.54
C HIS A 96 -26.28 2.90 31.24
N TRP A 97 -27.60 3.15 31.28
CA TRP A 97 -28.38 3.66 30.14
C TRP A 97 -27.79 4.95 29.57
N TYR A 98 -27.13 5.75 30.43
CA TYR A 98 -26.39 6.94 30.00
C TYR A 98 -25.16 6.60 29.14
N MET A 99 -24.47 5.47 29.39
CA MET A 99 -23.38 5.00 28.53
C MET A 99 -23.92 4.50 27.20
N GLU A 100 -25.04 3.77 27.20
CA GLU A 100 -25.71 3.30 25.98
C GLU A 100 -26.14 4.48 25.10
N ILE A 101 -26.80 5.50 25.66
CA ILE A 101 -27.15 6.72 24.92
C ILE A 101 -25.90 7.45 24.43
N THR A 102 -24.84 7.52 25.24
CA THR A 102 -23.57 8.16 24.82
C THR A 102 -22.98 7.44 23.61
N PHE A 103 -22.96 6.11 23.58
CA PHE A 103 -22.49 5.34 22.44
C PHE A 103 -23.37 5.54 21.21
N ILE A 104 -24.69 5.55 21.37
CA ILE A 104 -25.63 5.82 20.26
C ILE A 104 -25.37 7.21 19.65
N VAL A 105 -25.19 8.24 20.47
CA VAL A 105 -24.89 9.60 19.99
C VAL A 105 -23.56 9.63 19.23
N ILE A 106 -22.51 8.97 19.74
CA ILE A 106 -21.21 8.88 19.06
C ILE A 106 -21.35 8.17 17.70
N ILE A 107 -22.13 7.08 17.63
CA ILE A 107 -22.37 6.34 16.39
C ILE A 107 -23.12 7.21 15.38
N ILE A 108 -24.19 7.90 15.80
CA ILE A 108 -24.95 8.82 14.93
C ILE A 108 -24.01 9.89 14.35
N PHE A 109 -23.16 10.46 15.20
CA PHE A 109 -22.21 11.47 14.80
C PHE A 109 -21.14 10.92 13.82
N TYR A 110 -20.66 9.69 14.03
CA TYR A 110 -19.77 8.99 13.10
C TYR A 110 -20.41 8.81 11.72
N VAL A 111 -21.67 8.37 11.68
CA VAL A 111 -22.44 8.20 10.44
C VAL A 111 -22.64 9.53 9.72
N ILE A 112 -23.00 10.61 10.43
CA ILE A 112 -23.14 11.95 9.83
C ILE A 112 -21.82 12.43 9.25
N ASN A 113 -20.71 12.28 9.99
CA ASN A 113 -19.39 12.67 9.50
C ASN A 113 -18.98 11.90 8.24
N TYR A 114 -19.30 10.61 8.17
CA TYR A 114 -19.05 9.80 6.98
C TYR A 114 -19.70 10.41 5.73
N PHE A 115 -21.01 10.66 5.77
CA PHE A 115 -21.74 11.20 4.61
C PHE A 115 -21.28 12.60 4.22
N ILE A 116 -21.01 13.49 5.19
CA ILE A 116 -20.51 14.85 4.93
C ILE A 116 -19.09 14.81 4.35
N GLY A 117 -18.21 13.99 4.93
CA GLY A 117 -16.83 13.86 4.48
C GLY A 117 -16.72 13.29 3.07
N GLU A 118 -17.51 12.26 2.77
CA GLU A 118 -17.56 11.66 1.45
C GLU A 118 -18.16 12.61 0.40
N LYS A 119 -19.22 13.35 0.75
CA LYS A 119 -19.78 14.39 -0.13
C LYS A 119 -18.76 15.50 -0.42
N THR A 120 -18.07 16.00 0.60
CA THR A 120 -17.05 17.05 0.45
C THR A 120 -15.92 16.60 -0.49
N ASN A 121 -15.46 15.35 -0.36
CA ASN A 121 -14.45 14.79 -1.26
C ASN A 121 -14.97 14.68 -2.70
N ARG A 122 -16.20 14.18 -2.88
CA ARG A 122 -16.84 14.13 -4.22
C ARG A 122 -16.95 15.51 -4.86
N ASP A 123 -17.34 16.53 -4.10
CA ASP A 123 -17.50 17.89 -4.62
C ASP A 123 -16.14 18.49 -5.05
N LEU A 124 -15.08 18.20 -4.29
CA LEU A 124 -13.71 18.59 -4.65
C LEU A 124 -13.23 17.94 -5.95
N VAL A 125 -13.53 16.65 -6.13
CA VAL A 125 -13.21 15.90 -7.36
C VAL A 125 -13.99 16.43 -8.55
N LYS A 126 -15.27 16.75 -8.38
CA LYS A 126 -16.08 17.38 -9.45
C LYS A 126 -15.52 18.74 -9.85
N LEU A 127 -15.12 19.57 -8.88
CA LEU A 127 -14.47 20.86 -9.13
C LEU A 127 -13.18 20.68 -9.94
N TRP A 128 -12.35 19.71 -9.55
CA TRP A 128 -11.14 19.36 -10.28
C TRP A 128 -11.47 18.89 -11.71
N GLY A 129 -12.39 17.94 -11.86
CA GLY A 129 -12.79 17.40 -13.15
C GLY A 129 -13.10 18.50 -14.16
N ARG A 130 -13.97 19.46 -13.80
CA ARG A 130 -14.34 20.57 -14.70
C ARG A 130 -13.18 21.47 -15.13
N LYS A 131 -12.24 21.73 -14.22
CA LYS A 131 -11.10 22.63 -14.51
C LYS A 131 -10.03 21.94 -15.36
N PHE A 132 -9.84 20.63 -15.16
CA PHE A 132 -8.75 19.88 -15.78
C PHE A 132 -9.18 19.09 -17.03
N GLN A 133 -10.47 18.79 -17.18
CA GLN A 133 -11.05 18.19 -18.38
C GLN A 133 -10.53 18.79 -19.71
N PRO A 134 -10.58 20.12 -19.94
CA PRO A 134 -10.11 20.68 -21.22
C PRO A 134 -8.61 20.48 -21.44
N ILE A 135 -7.80 20.36 -20.38
CA ILE A 135 -6.37 20.09 -20.52
C ILE A 135 -6.16 18.69 -21.07
N PHE A 136 -6.89 17.69 -20.55
CA PHE A 136 -6.73 16.32 -20.99
C PHE A 136 -7.37 16.08 -22.36
N GLU A 137 -8.55 16.63 -22.65
CA GLU A 137 -9.21 16.51 -23.97
C GLU A 137 -8.40 17.12 -25.10
N GLN A 138 -7.68 18.23 -24.86
CA GLN A 138 -6.79 18.83 -25.86
C GLN A 138 -5.52 18.01 -26.12
N ASN A 139 -5.14 17.13 -25.19
CA ASN A 139 -3.83 16.50 -25.17
C ASN A 139 -3.87 14.98 -25.38
N PHE A 140 -5.04 14.34 -25.25
CA PHE A 140 -5.24 12.91 -25.32
C PHE A 140 -6.48 12.59 -26.16
N ALA A 141 -6.39 11.62 -27.07
CA ALA A 141 -7.53 11.23 -27.92
C ALA A 141 -8.65 10.52 -27.15
N LYS A 142 -8.31 9.82 -26.06
CA LYS A 142 -9.26 9.10 -25.21
C LYS A 142 -9.10 9.53 -23.76
N VAL A 143 -10.20 9.96 -23.17
CA VAL A 143 -10.23 10.61 -21.86
C VAL A 143 -11.37 9.97 -21.07
N GLY A 144 -11.04 9.19 -20.04
CA GLY A 144 -12.02 8.41 -19.27
C GLY A 144 -12.46 7.12 -19.95
N ASN A 145 -13.65 6.64 -19.58
CA ASN A 145 -14.21 5.38 -20.06
C ASN A 145 -15.22 5.66 -21.17
N ARG A 146 -15.22 4.87 -22.24
CA ARG A 146 -16.17 4.99 -23.38
C ARG A 146 -16.27 6.40 -23.98
N ASP A 147 -15.13 7.09 -24.08
CA ASP A 147 -15.00 8.44 -24.65
C ASP A 147 -15.74 9.55 -23.87
N VAL A 148 -16.13 9.27 -22.62
CA VAL A 148 -16.69 10.24 -21.67
C VAL A 148 -15.65 10.54 -20.58
N PHE A 149 -15.52 11.82 -20.21
CA PHE A 149 -14.68 12.24 -19.08
C PHE A 149 -15.25 11.67 -17.76
N THR A 150 -14.78 10.50 -17.38
CA THR A 150 -15.22 9.78 -16.18
C THR A 150 -14.09 9.69 -15.16
N ILE A 151 -14.38 10.07 -13.92
CA ILE A 151 -13.48 9.88 -12.79
C ILE A 151 -14.00 8.69 -11.97
N ILE A 152 -13.18 7.66 -11.80
CA ILE A 152 -13.54 6.43 -11.12
C ILE A 152 -13.25 6.59 -9.62
N LYS A 153 -14.23 6.27 -8.77
CA LYS A 153 -14.05 6.24 -7.32
C LYS A 153 -13.48 4.89 -6.88
N ILE A 154 -12.23 4.88 -6.42
CA ILE A 154 -11.60 3.67 -5.84
C ILE A 154 -12.03 3.50 -4.38
N ASN A 155 -11.99 4.58 -3.61
CA ASN A 155 -12.45 4.60 -2.21
C ASN A 155 -13.00 5.99 -1.85
N ALA A 156 -13.51 6.18 -0.63
CA ALA A 156 -14.10 7.46 -0.20
C ALA A 156 -13.12 8.66 -0.11
N SER A 157 -11.82 8.42 -0.31
CA SER A 157 -10.74 9.41 -0.34
C SER A 157 -9.90 9.41 -1.62
N THR A 158 -9.91 8.33 -2.41
CA THR A 158 -9.04 8.12 -3.57
C THR A 158 -9.89 7.95 -4.82
N PHE A 159 -9.58 8.77 -5.82
CA PHE A 159 -10.25 8.77 -7.11
C PHE A 159 -9.20 8.66 -8.20
N THR A 160 -9.51 7.98 -9.30
CA THR A 160 -8.60 7.79 -10.41
C THR A 160 -9.24 8.24 -11.72
N PHE A 161 -8.42 8.77 -12.60
CA PHE A 161 -8.80 9.19 -13.94
C PHE A 161 -7.73 8.70 -14.91
N ILE A 162 -8.14 8.07 -16.01
CA ILE A 162 -7.22 7.49 -16.98
C ILE A 162 -7.43 8.16 -18.34
N CYS A 163 -6.34 8.51 -19.02
CA CYS A 163 -6.36 9.01 -20.39
C CYS A 163 -5.30 8.33 -21.26
N THR A 164 -5.59 8.18 -22.55
CA THR A 164 -4.75 7.47 -23.52
C THR A 164 -4.84 8.13 -24.90
N GLY A 165 -4.02 7.68 -25.85
CA GLY A 165 -4.07 8.18 -27.23
C GLY A 165 -3.34 9.51 -27.45
N ARG A 166 -2.29 9.76 -26.67
CA ARG A 166 -1.27 10.77 -26.98
C ARG A 166 -0.05 10.07 -27.57
N GLU A 167 0.69 10.72 -28.45
CA GLU A 167 2.00 10.25 -28.90
C GLU A 167 2.99 10.18 -27.72
N ASN A 168 4.02 9.33 -27.85
CA ASN A 168 5.10 9.15 -26.88
C ASN A 168 4.72 8.52 -25.52
N CYS A 169 3.44 8.25 -25.26
CA CYS A 169 3.00 7.53 -24.07
C CYS A 169 1.90 6.49 -24.37
N ASN A 170 1.88 5.42 -23.58
CA ASN A 170 0.82 4.41 -23.63
C ASN A 170 -0.46 4.89 -22.94
N GLY A 171 -0.32 5.78 -21.95
CA GLY A 171 -1.41 6.38 -21.21
C GLY A 171 -0.89 7.12 -19.99
N ALA A 172 -1.79 7.89 -19.38
CA ALA A 172 -1.56 8.52 -18.09
C ALA A 172 -2.70 8.18 -17.13
N GLN A 173 -2.34 7.98 -15.87
CA GLN A 173 -3.26 7.82 -14.76
C GLN A 173 -3.07 9.01 -13.83
N VAL A 174 -4.18 9.64 -13.45
CA VAL A 174 -4.23 10.70 -12.46
C VAL A 174 -4.96 10.18 -11.24
N THR A 175 -4.26 10.13 -10.11
CA THR A 175 -4.80 9.71 -8.83
C THR A 175 -4.99 10.93 -7.93
N LEU A 176 -6.20 11.14 -7.43
CA LEU A 176 -6.55 12.17 -6.46
C LEU A 176 -6.64 11.51 -5.08
N ASP A 177 -5.63 11.71 -4.24
CA ASP A 177 -5.59 11.20 -2.87
C ASP A 177 -5.98 12.31 -1.89
N LEU A 178 -7.23 12.29 -1.46
CA LEU A 178 -7.80 13.25 -0.54
C LEU A 178 -7.68 12.79 0.91
N LYS A 179 -7.73 13.73 1.84
CA LYS A 179 -7.88 13.46 3.27
C LYS A 179 -9.12 12.58 3.50
N LYS A 180 -8.99 11.66 4.44
CA LYS A 180 -10.06 10.75 4.88
C LYS A 180 -11.10 11.49 5.74
N ARG A 181 -11.77 12.48 5.17
CA ARG A 181 -12.79 13.32 5.85
C ARG A 181 -13.96 12.50 6.38
N HIS A 182 -14.25 11.36 5.73
CA HIS A 182 -15.31 10.44 6.14
C HIS A 182 -14.98 9.67 7.43
N ASP A 183 -13.70 9.55 7.80
CA ASP A 183 -13.25 8.83 8.99
C ASP A 183 -12.91 9.81 10.13
N LEU A 184 -13.68 9.76 11.21
CA LEU A 184 -13.48 10.63 12.37
C LEU A 184 -12.11 10.46 13.03
N PHE A 185 -11.54 9.26 13.02
CA PHE A 185 -10.23 9.04 13.61
C PHE A 185 -9.15 9.75 12.79
N SER A 186 -9.23 9.63 11.47
CA SER A 186 -8.37 10.38 10.54
C SER A 186 -8.54 11.90 10.68
N VAL A 187 -9.76 12.40 10.84
CA VAL A 187 -10.02 13.83 11.08
C VAL A 187 -9.41 14.29 12.40
N LEU A 188 -9.52 13.49 13.46
CA LEU A 188 -8.91 13.78 14.75
C LEU A 188 -7.38 13.82 14.66
N LEU A 189 -6.77 12.84 14.00
CA LEU A 189 -5.32 12.82 13.78
C LEU A 189 -4.83 14.02 12.95
N ASP A 190 -5.59 14.43 11.93
CA ASP A 190 -5.31 15.63 11.14
C ASP A 190 -5.35 16.90 12.00
N ALA A 191 -6.31 17.00 12.93
CA ALA A 191 -6.39 18.11 13.88
C ALA A 191 -5.18 18.19 14.83
N PHE A 192 -4.53 17.06 15.11
CA PHE A 192 -3.26 17.00 15.85
C PHE A 192 -2.01 17.19 14.98
N GLY A 193 -2.17 17.48 13.68
CA GLY A 193 -1.07 17.76 12.75
C GLY A 193 -0.43 16.52 12.11
N PHE A 194 -1.02 15.33 12.27
CA PHE A 194 -0.50 14.09 11.67
C PHE A 194 -1.10 13.79 10.28
N GLY A 195 -2.00 14.63 9.77
CA GLY A 195 -2.67 14.39 8.50
C GLY A 195 -1.80 14.76 7.29
N SER A 196 -1.86 13.91 6.25
CA SER A 196 -1.30 14.23 4.95
C SER A 196 -2.19 15.26 4.25
N PRO A 197 -1.64 16.26 3.54
CA PRO A 197 -2.44 17.10 2.66
C PRO A 197 -3.08 16.27 1.53
N ASP A 198 -4.14 16.82 0.94
CA ASP A 198 -4.71 16.30 -0.32
C ASP A 198 -3.64 16.38 -1.43
N LYS A 199 -3.55 15.36 -2.27
CA LYS A 199 -2.52 15.23 -3.32
C LYS A 199 -3.14 14.81 -4.66
N VAL A 200 -2.48 15.25 -5.73
CA VAL A 200 -2.73 14.82 -7.11
C VAL A 200 -1.44 14.21 -7.64
N THR A 201 -1.53 12.96 -8.03
CA THR A 201 -0.42 12.19 -8.61
C THR A 201 -0.72 11.93 -10.07
N ILE A 202 0.16 12.38 -10.96
CA ILE A 202 0.07 12.13 -12.41
C ILE A 202 1.17 11.14 -12.76
N GLU A 203 0.78 9.94 -13.18
CA GLU A 203 1.67 8.88 -13.62
C GLU A 203 1.50 8.66 -15.11
N VAL A 204 2.57 8.83 -15.88
CA VAL A 204 2.58 8.63 -17.32
C VAL A 204 3.41 7.40 -17.65
N ALA A 205 2.81 6.42 -18.30
CA ALA A 205 3.50 5.27 -18.84
C ALA A 205 4.04 5.62 -20.23
N LEU A 206 5.37 5.71 -20.37
CA LEU A 206 6.00 6.02 -21.65
C LEU A 206 6.17 4.78 -22.51
N THR A 207 6.21 4.98 -23.82
CA THR A 207 6.50 3.90 -24.76
C THR A 207 7.97 3.48 -24.66
N LYS A 208 8.23 2.18 -24.90
CA LYS A 208 9.51 1.53 -24.60
C LYS A 208 10.74 2.21 -25.23
N ASP A 209 10.59 2.89 -26.37
CA ASP A 209 11.73 3.42 -27.13
C ASP A 209 11.83 4.96 -27.09
N VAL A 210 10.98 5.62 -26.31
CA VAL A 210 10.83 7.09 -26.31
C VAL A 210 11.87 7.81 -25.45
N MET A 211 12.28 7.21 -24.34
CA MET A 211 13.15 7.86 -23.36
C MET A 211 14.50 7.14 -23.25
N ASP A 212 15.60 7.89 -23.28
CA ASP A 212 16.94 7.34 -23.01
C ASP A 212 17.05 6.77 -21.58
N PRO A 213 18.03 5.89 -21.28
CA PRO A 213 18.21 5.35 -19.94
C PRO A 213 18.63 6.46 -18.98
N LEU A 214 17.68 6.94 -18.18
CA LEU A 214 17.86 8.04 -17.24
C LEU A 214 16.95 7.89 -16.03
N ILE A 215 17.45 8.37 -14.89
CA ILE A 215 16.63 8.65 -13.70
C ILE A 215 16.92 10.07 -13.25
N PHE A 216 15.85 10.84 -13.07
CA PHE A 216 15.90 12.25 -12.67
C PHE A 216 14.77 12.55 -11.69
N ALA A 217 15.08 13.17 -10.56
CA ALA A 217 14.07 13.58 -9.60
C ALA A 217 14.34 14.98 -9.06
N VAL A 218 13.29 15.79 -8.99
CA VAL A 218 13.24 17.03 -8.22
C VAL A 218 12.25 16.83 -7.09
N VAL A 219 12.70 17.02 -5.86
CA VAL A 219 11.89 16.76 -4.67
C VAL A 219 12.10 17.85 -3.64
N LYS A 220 11.23 17.94 -2.65
CA LYS A 220 11.46 18.82 -1.49
C LYS A 220 12.75 18.42 -0.77
N GLN A 221 13.57 19.42 -0.42
CA GLN A 221 14.86 19.21 0.24
C GLN A 221 14.72 18.45 1.56
N LYS A 222 13.61 18.66 2.29
CA LYS A 222 13.28 17.92 3.52
C LYS A 222 12.89 16.46 3.28
N ALA A 223 12.35 16.14 2.11
CA ALA A 223 11.90 14.80 1.75
C ALA A 223 12.96 13.99 1.00
N LEU A 224 14.08 14.59 0.60
CA LEU A 224 15.08 13.98 -0.29
C LEU A 224 15.63 12.65 0.21
N ALA A 225 15.97 12.54 1.51
CA ALA A 225 16.49 11.30 2.08
C ALA A 225 15.45 10.18 2.07
N LYS A 226 14.22 10.50 2.47
CA LYS A 226 13.08 9.56 2.45
C LYS A 226 12.74 9.15 1.01
N PHE A 227 12.72 10.09 0.08
CA PHE A 227 12.46 9.80 -1.32
C PHE A 227 13.49 8.83 -1.90
N LYS A 228 14.78 9.03 -1.56
CA LYS A 228 15.85 8.12 -1.97
C LYS A 228 15.73 6.73 -1.34
N SER A 229 15.27 6.61 -0.09
CA SER A 229 15.05 5.29 0.52
C SER A 229 13.80 4.58 0.00
N ASP A 230 12.76 5.34 -0.33
CA ASP A 230 11.47 4.80 -0.77
C ASP A 230 11.51 4.34 -2.24
N HIS A 231 12.49 4.80 -3.04
CA HIS A 231 12.67 4.42 -4.45
C HIS A 231 14.01 3.71 -4.65
N GLU A 232 13.96 2.39 -4.90
CA GLU A 232 15.15 1.54 -5.03
C GLU A 232 16.07 1.96 -6.17
N ASP A 233 15.51 2.31 -7.32
CA ASP A 233 16.24 2.75 -8.50
C ASP A 233 16.94 4.11 -8.27
N VAL A 234 16.28 5.05 -7.61
CA VAL A 234 16.90 6.31 -7.15
C VAL A 234 18.02 6.02 -6.15
N ASN A 235 17.82 5.07 -5.24
CA ASN A 235 18.85 4.68 -4.28
C ASN A 235 20.10 4.12 -4.96
N LEU A 236 19.88 3.24 -5.94
CA LEU A 236 20.90 2.49 -6.64
C LEU A 236 21.68 3.34 -7.65
N PHE A 237 21.00 4.21 -8.38
CA PHE A 237 21.58 4.90 -9.53
C PHE A 237 21.81 6.41 -9.30
N CYS A 238 21.05 7.06 -8.42
CA CYS A 238 21.09 8.51 -8.31
C CYS A 238 21.97 9.02 -7.15
N SER A 239 22.61 10.16 -7.42
CA SER A 239 23.31 10.97 -6.42
C SER A 239 22.69 12.36 -6.33
N LYS A 240 22.90 13.04 -5.20
CA LYS A 240 22.46 14.43 -5.03
C LYS A 240 23.29 15.33 -5.95
N TYR A 241 22.60 16.08 -6.80
CA TYR A 241 23.22 17.10 -7.61
C TYR A 241 23.52 18.34 -6.76
N ASN A 242 24.77 18.77 -6.75
CA ASN A 242 25.26 19.85 -5.87
C ASN A 242 25.57 21.17 -6.61
N GLN A 243 25.42 21.21 -7.93
CA GLN A 243 25.67 22.44 -8.69
C GLN A 243 24.40 23.30 -8.77
N ALA A 244 24.56 24.58 -9.15
CA ALA A 244 23.46 25.53 -9.22
C ALA A 244 22.46 25.14 -10.33
N THR A 245 21.18 25.02 -9.97
CA THR A 245 20.07 24.68 -10.88
C THR A 245 19.10 25.83 -11.10
N GLY A 246 19.26 26.95 -10.37
CA GLY A 246 18.30 28.06 -10.33
C GLY A 246 17.05 27.79 -9.49
N LEU A 247 16.88 26.57 -8.97
CA LEU A 247 15.79 26.24 -8.04
C LEU A 247 16.01 26.87 -6.67
N SER A 248 14.91 27.18 -5.98
CA SER A 248 14.89 27.57 -4.57
C SER A 248 15.59 26.51 -3.70
N SER A 249 16.18 26.95 -2.58
CA SER A 249 16.85 26.07 -1.61
C SER A 249 15.91 25.07 -0.92
N SER A 250 14.60 25.22 -1.13
CA SER A 250 13.57 24.28 -0.70
C SER A 250 13.52 22.99 -1.52
N PHE A 251 14.20 22.94 -2.66
CA PHE A 251 14.28 21.78 -3.54
C PHE A 251 15.64 21.10 -3.47
N GLY A 252 15.64 19.79 -3.71
CA GLY A 252 16.84 19.02 -3.97
C GLY A 252 16.67 18.20 -5.25
N VAL A 253 17.77 18.01 -5.97
CA VAL A 253 17.81 17.30 -7.24
C VAL A 253 18.61 16.02 -7.08
N LEU A 254 18.04 14.90 -7.54
CA LEU A 254 18.69 13.60 -7.63
C LEU A 254 18.77 13.22 -9.10
N CYS A 255 19.95 12.81 -9.55
CA CYS A 255 20.14 12.41 -10.93
C CYS A 255 21.15 11.26 -11.04
N ASP A 256 20.89 10.36 -11.98
CA ASP A 256 21.85 9.33 -12.43
C ASP A 256 23.03 10.02 -13.13
N THR A 257 22.71 10.92 -14.07
CA THR A 257 23.68 11.66 -14.87
C THR A 257 23.62 13.17 -14.59
N ASP A 258 24.79 13.78 -14.45
CA ASP A 258 24.99 15.20 -14.13
C ASP A 258 24.56 16.18 -15.23
N CYS A 259 24.35 15.72 -16.47
CA CYS A 259 23.80 16.53 -17.55
C CYS A 259 22.25 16.66 -17.50
N LEU A 260 21.54 15.83 -16.73
CA LEU A 260 20.06 15.83 -16.71
C LEU A 260 19.45 17.15 -16.21
N PRO A 261 19.99 17.80 -15.15
CA PRO A 261 19.47 19.09 -14.69
C PRO A 261 19.50 20.16 -15.79
N SER A 262 20.57 20.27 -16.59
CA SER A 262 20.65 21.29 -17.64
C SER A 262 19.71 21.02 -18.82
N LEU A 263 19.34 19.75 -19.05
CA LEU A 263 18.39 19.36 -20.09
C LEU A 263 16.93 19.63 -19.70
N PHE A 264 16.57 19.38 -18.43
CA PHE A 264 15.18 19.45 -17.96
C PHE A 264 14.83 20.72 -17.19
N LEU A 265 15.78 21.35 -16.49
CA LEU A 265 15.55 22.56 -15.68
C LEU A 265 15.84 23.83 -16.47
N LYS A 266 15.12 24.02 -17.58
CA LYS A 266 15.14 25.28 -18.32
C LYS A 266 14.49 26.41 -17.50
N ASN A 267 14.78 27.66 -17.85
CA ASN A 267 14.33 28.85 -17.10
C ASN A 267 12.82 28.88 -16.83
N GLU A 268 11.99 28.47 -17.79
CA GLU A 268 10.53 28.42 -17.65
C GLU A 268 10.07 27.39 -16.61
N VAL A 269 10.71 26.21 -16.62
CA VAL A 269 10.44 25.13 -15.64
C VAL A 269 10.86 25.59 -14.25
N VAL A 270 12.08 26.12 -14.12
CA VAL A 270 12.61 26.63 -12.85
C VAL A 270 11.72 27.74 -12.28
N SER A 271 11.30 28.69 -13.11
CA SER A 271 10.40 29.77 -12.72
C SER A 271 9.05 29.23 -12.23
N THR A 272 8.46 28.28 -12.97
CA THR A 272 7.18 27.65 -12.61
C THR A 272 7.27 26.88 -11.30
N LEU A 273 8.35 26.13 -11.08
CA LEU A 273 8.59 25.38 -9.85
C LEU A 273 8.77 26.29 -8.63
N ASN A 274 9.58 27.35 -8.77
CA ASN A 274 9.82 28.32 -7.70
C ASN A 274 8.55 29.12 -7.36
N ALA A 275 7.75 29.51 -8.36
CA ALA A 275 6.50 30.25 -8.15
C ALA A 275 5.41 29.42 -7.46
N ASN A 276 5.44 28.09 -7.61
CA ASN A 276 4.43 27.17 -7.07
C ASN A 276 5.03 26.23 -6.02
N GLU A 277 6.00 26.72 -5.25
CA GLU A 277 6.75 25.94 -4.27
C GLU A 277 5.83 25.24 -3.27
N ASN A 278 4.75 25.87 -2.83
CA ASN A 278 3.80 25.33 -1.87
C ASN A 278 2.97 24.15 -2.40
N LEU A 279 2.75 24.10 -3.72
CA LEU A 279 1.96 23.05 -4.37
C LEU A 279 2.83 21.90 -4.87
N PHE A 280 4.08 22.16 -5.24
CA PHE A 280 4.97 21.11 -5.72
C PHE A 280 5.43 20.18 -4.59
N GLU A 281 5.35 18.86 -4.79
CA GLU A 281 5.94 17.86 -3.88
C GLU A 281 7.12 17.14 -4.56
N SER A 282 6.90 16.53 -5.72
CA SER A 282 7.93 15.83 -6.49
C SER A 282 7.66 15.80 -7.99
N MET A 283 8.74 15.70 -8.76
CA MET A 283 8.79 15.38 -10.18
C MET A 283 9.84 14.31 -10.36
N TYR A 284 9.47 13.20 -10.99
CA TYR A 284 10.26 11.98 -10.98
C TYR A 284 10.18 11.25 -12.31
N PHE A 285 11.31 11.05 -12.97
CA PHE A 285 11.43 10.35 -14.25
C PHE A 285 12.29 9.11 -14.05
N THR A 286 11.82 7.96 -14.53
CA THR A 286 12.54 6.70 -14.37
C THR A 286 12.38 5.80 -15.59
N ASP A 287 13.49 5.17 -15.99
CA ASP A 287 13.55 4.07 -16.95
C ASP A 287 13.48 2.68 -16.28
N HIS A 288 13.34 2.64 -14.96
CA HIS A 288 13.30 1.45 -14.13
C HIS A 288 12.10 1.46 -13.17
N SER A 289 10.94 1.89 -13.67
CA SER A 289 9.70 1.94 -12.90
C SER A 289 9.37 0.57 -12.31
N LEU A 290 9.43 0.49 -10.99
CA LEU A 290 8.91 -0.63 -10.20
C LEU A 290 7.39 -0.49 -9.95
N ILE A 291 6.86 0.72 -10.16
CA ILE A 291 5.45 1.06 -9.94
C ILE A 291 4.57 0.33 -10.96
N ASN A 292 5.03 0.22 -12.20
CA ASN A 292 4.33 -0.49 -13.25
C ASN A 292 5.25 -1.48 -13.96
N THR A 293 5.18 -2.76 -13.57
CA THR A 293 5.99 -3.83 -14.16
C THR A 293 5.79 -4.00 -15.66
N LYS A 294 4.66 -3.52 -16.21
CA LYS A 294 4.37 -3.51 -17.65
C LYS A 294 5.12 -2.38 -18.37
N TYR A 295 5.30 -1.22 -17.73
CA TYR A 295 5.90 -0.04 -18.33
C TYR A 295 7.09 0.45 -17.50
N GLN A 296 8.28 0.02 -17.89
CA GLN A 296 9.53 0.37 -17.19
C GLN A 296 9.87 1.87 -17.28
N LYS A 297 9.43 2.56 -18.35
CA LYS A 297 9.68 3.99 -18.55
C LYS A 297 8.45 4.77 -18.09
N ALA A 298 8.61 5.62 -17.10
CA ALA A 298 7.51 6.37 -16.51
C ALA A 298 7.91 7.76 -16.04
N LEU A 299 6.95 8.67 -16.07
CA LEU A 299 7.03 9.99 -15.44
C LEU A 299 6.00 10.05 -14.32
N GLN A 300 6.38 10.57 -13.16
CA GLN A 300 5.50 10.81 -12.04
C GLN A 300 5.62 12.24 -11.56
N PHE A 301 4.49 12.89 -11.35
CA PHE A 301 4.41 14.22 -10.76
C PHE A 301 3.46 14.18 -9.59
N ILE A 302 3.88 14.71 -8.44
CA ILE A 302 3.04 14.81 -7.25
C ILE A 302 2.89 16.28 -6.88
N PHE A 303 1.64 16.72 -6.85
CA PHE A 303 1.25 18.07 -6.45
C PHE A 303 0.30 18.00 -5.25
N LYS A 304 0.36 19.00 -4.38
CA LYS A 304 -0.62 19.21 -3.32
C LYS A 304 -1.82 19.92 -3.89
N PHE A 305 -2.99 19.52 -3.42
CA PHE A 305 -4.23 20.18 -3.78
C PHE A 305 -4.23 21.61 -3.21
N PRO A 306 -4.43 22.64 -4.04
CA PRO A 306 -4.51 24.01 -3.57
C PRO A 306 -5.85 24.28 -2.87
N LYS A 307 -5.96 25.45 -2.25
CA LYS A 307 -7.27 26.02 -1.95
C LYS A 307 -8.02 26.29 -3.26
N VAL A 308 -9.34 26.30 -3.23
CA VAL A 308 -10.19 26.56 -4.42
C VAL A 308 -9.78 27.82 -5.17
N SER A 309 -9.35 28.87 -4.46
CA SER A 309 -8.86 30.14 -5.03
C SER A 309 -7.58 30.02 -5.86
N ASP A 310 -6.76 29.00 -5.61
CA ASP A 310 -5.44 28.80 -6.22
C ASP A 310 -5.43 27.63 -7.21
N ILE A 311 -6.59 27.12 -7.63
CA ILE A 311 -6.68 25.94 -8.51
C ILE A 311 -6.02 26.16 -9.87
N ASP A 312 -5.98 27.41 -10.36
CA ASP A 312 -5.35 27.76 -11.63
C ASP A 312 -3.82 27.59 -11.60
N LYS A 313 -3.19 27.67 -10.42
CA LYS A 313 -1.76 27.36 -10.25
C LYS A 313 -1.49 25.86 -10.45
N LEU A 314 -2.40 25.01 -9.99
CA LEU A 314 -2.32 23.56 -10.23
C LEU A 314 -2.54 23.25 -11.72
N VAL A 315 -3.41 23.99 -12.42
CA VAL A 315 -3.58 23.88 -13.88
C VAL A 315 -2.25 24.12 -14.62
N LEU A 316 -1.50 25.15 -14.23
CA LEU A 316 -0.18 25.42 -14.82
C LEU A 316 0.80 24.25 -14.60
N LEU A 317 0.86 23.71 -13.37
CA LEU A 317 1.71 22.56 -13.04
C LEU A 317 1.31 21.29 -13.82
N THR A 318 0.02 21.05 -14.01
CA THR A 318 -0.46 19.91 -14.81
C THR A 318 -0.14 20.09 -16.29
N LYS A 319 -0.26 21.30 -16.85
CA LYS A 319 0.18 21.58 -18.22
C LYS A 319 1.68 21.33 -18.39
N MET A 320 2.50 21.75 -17.42
CA MET A 320 3.93 21.45 -17.40
C MET A 320 4.19 19.93 -17.36
N ALA A 321 3.48 19.17 -16.52
CA ALA A 321 3.60 17.71 -16.45
C ALA A 321 3.26 17.02 -17.77
N VAL A 322 2.18 17.44 -18.43
CA VAL A 322 1.79 16.92 -19.77
C VAL A 322 2.83 17.29 -20.82
N HIS A 323 3.41 18.50 -20.76
CA HIS A 323 4.43 18.93 -21.70
C HIS A 323 5.74 18.13 -21.57
N PHE A 324 6.06 17.65 -20.37
CA PHE A 324 7.23 16.79 -20.15
C PHE A 324 7.17 15.46 -20.90
N ILE A 325 5.99 14.99 -21.29
CA ILE A 325 5.84 13.80 -22.14
C ILE A 325 6.61 14.00 -23.45
N ASP A 326 6.50 15.19 -24.07
CA ASP A 326 7.15 15.49 -25.34
C ASP A 326 8.61 15.94 -25.14
N ILE A 327 8.91 16.63 -24.03
CA ILE A 327 10.30 17.03 -23.73
C ILE A 327 11.17 15.78 -23.58
N VAL A 328 10.72 14.81 -22.79
CA VAL A 328 11.47 13.58 -22.54
C VAL A 328 11.68 12.77 -23.80
N ALA A 329 10.69 12.76 -24.70
CA ALA A 329 10.81 12.13 -26.02
C ALA A 329 11.84 12.78 -26.95
N LYS A 330 12.11 14.08 -26.77
CA LYS A 330 13.03 14.87 -27.61
C LYS A 330 14.43 14.97 -27.02
N VAL A 331 14.59 14.76 -25.71
CA VAL A 331 15.87 14.89 -25.03
C VAL A 331 16.68 13.61 -25.24
N GLU A 332 17.76 13.73 -25.99
CA GLU A 332 18.77 12.68 -26.13
C GLU A 332 19.94 12.94 -25.19
N LEU A 333 20.41 11.89 -24.53
CA LEU A 333 21.62 11.96 -23.74
C LEU A 333 22.84 12.04 -24.65
N PRO A 334 23.87 12.85 -24.31
CA PRO A 334 25.12 12.81 -25.04
C PRO A 334 25.71 11.40 -25.02
N LYS A 335 26.30 10.96 -26.14
CA LYS A 335 26.72 9.56 -26.36
C LYS A 335 27.51 8.95 -25.19
N ALA A 336 28.43 9.72 -24.60
CA ALA A 336 29.25 9.26 -23.47
C ALA A 336 28.40 8.99 -22.21
N HIS A 337 27.45 9.86 -21.92
CA HIS A 337 26.53 9.72 -20.79
C HIS A 337 25.55 8.57 -21.00
N LYS A 338 25.00 8.44 -22.21
CA LYS A 338 24.11 7.34 -22.59
C LYS A 338 24.79 5.97 -22.39
N GLN A 339 25.99 5.79 -22.94
CA GLN A 339 26.75 4.54 -22.79
C GLN A 339 27.09 4.24 -21.33
N LYS A 340 27.34 5.26 -20.50
CA LYS A 340 27.60 5.09 -19.08
C LYS A 340 26.34 4.61 -18.35
N ALA A 341 25.19 5.22 -18.62
CA ALA A 341 23.91 4.81 -18.05
C ALA A 341 23.54 3.38 -18.47
N GLU A 342 23.67 3.03 -19.75
CA GLU A 342 23.43 1.67 -20.26
C GLU A 342 24.30 0.62 -19.53
N LYS A 343 25.61 0.87 -19.41
CA LYS A 343 26.53 -0.01 -18.68
C LYS A 343 26.16 -0.15 -17.19
N LEU A 344 25.66 0.92 -16.57
CA LEU A 344 25.18 0.88 -15.19
C LEU A 344 23.97 -0.06 -15.06
N ARG A 345 23.06 -0.02 -16.04
CA ARG A 345 21.86 -0.90 -16.06
C ARG A 345 22.20 -2.34 -16.39
N GLU A 346 23.15 -2.58 -17.27
CA GLU A 346 23.68 -3.93 -17.53
C GLU A 346 24.29 -4.54 -16.27
N LYS A 347 25.13 -3.78 -15.54
CA LYS A 347 25.70 -4.24 -14.27
C LYS A 347 24.65 -4.55 -13.22
N ALA A 348 23.61 -3.72 -13.10
CA ALA A 348 22.50 -3.97 -12.17
C ALA A 348 21.71 -5.24 -12.55
N LYS A 349 21.46 -5.47 -13.84
CA LYS A 349 20.83 -6.72 -14.31
C LYS A 349 21.70 -7.93 -13.99
N GLU A 350 23.01 -7.84 -14.21
CA GLU A 350 23.93 -8.92 -13.86
C GLU A 350 23.95 -9.22 -12.36
N SER A 351 23.93 -8.20 -11.50
CA SER A 351 23.90 -8.43 -10.05
C SER A 351 22.63 -9.12 -9.60
N VAL A 352 21.47 -8.74 -10.16
CA VAL A 352 20.19 -9.41 -9.88
C VAL A 352 20.22 -10.88 -10.30
N VAL A 353 20.73 -11.19 -11.50
CA VAL A 353 20.86 -12.58 -11.98
C VAL A 353 21.83 -13.39 -11.11
N LYS A 354 22.97 -12.80 -10.72
CA LYS A 354 23.95 -13.45 -9.84
C LYS A 354 23.34 -13.74 -8.46
N GLN A 355 22.63 -12.78 -7.87
CA GLN A 355 21.96 -12.95 -6.59
C GLN A 355 20.87 -14.01 -6.66
N ALA A 356 19.98 -13.96 -7.67
CA ALA A 356 18.94 -14.98 -7.85
C ALA A 356 19.52 -16.40 -8.03
N HIS A 357 20.67 -16.53 -8.69
CA HIS A 357 21.37 -17.80 -8.80
C HIS A 357 21.96 -18.26 -7.46
N GLN A 358 22.54 -17.36 -6.66
CA GLN A 358 23.04 -17.65 -5.33
C GLN A 358 21.90 -18.09 -4.39
N ASP A 359 20.79 -17.35 -4.35
CA ASP A 359 19.62 -17.67 -3.52
C ASP A 359 19.06 -19.06 -3.87
N ARG A 360 19.00 -19.39 -5.17
CA ARG A 360 18.55 -20.72 -5.62
C ARG A 360 19.51 -21.83 -5.19
N GLN A 361 20.82 -21.58 -5.20
CA GLN A 361 21.80 -22.55 -4.72
C GLN A 361 21.69 -22.77 -3.21
N GLU A 362 21.53 -21.70 -2.43
CA GLU A 362 21.34 -21.76 -0.98
C GLU A 362 20.05 -22.48 -0.60
N GLU A 363 18.94 -22.20 -1.27
CA GLU A 363 17.66 -22.87 -1.02
C GLU A 363 17.74 -24.38 -1.32
N LEU A 364 18.44 -24.76 -2.40
CA LEU A 364 18.68 -26.17 -2.72
C LEU A 364 19.58 -26.87 -1.70
N GLN A 365 20.59 -26.17 -1.17
CA GLN A 365 21.46 -26.70 -0.12
C GLN A 365 20.69 -26.86 1.20
N LYS A 366 19.87 -25.86 1.58
CA LYS A 366 19.01 -25.91 2.77
C LYS A 366 18.02 -27.08 2.70
N LYS A 367 17.33 -27.26 1.57
CA LYS A 367 16.43 -28.40 1.33
C LYS A 367 17.14 -29.77 1.43
N LYS A 368 18.38 -29.86 0.92
CA LYS A 368 19.20 -31.09 1.05
C LYS A 368 19.58 -31.36 2.51
N PHE A 369 19.97 -30.33 3.24
CA PHE A 369 20.35 -30.43 4.65
C PHE A 369 19.17 -30.84 5.53
N GLU A 370 18.01 -30.20 5.37
CA GLU A 370 16.78 -30.54 6.10
C GLU A 370 16.32 -31.98 5.80
N LYS A 371 16.41 -32.44 4.54
CA LYS A 371 16.10 -33.82 4.19
C LYS A 371 17.05 -34.80 4.88
N MET A 372 18.35 -34.50 4.89
CA MET A 372 19.34 -35.33 5.57
C MET A 372 19.09 -35.39 7.08
N GLN A 373 18.71 -34.28 7.71
CA GLN A 373 18.36 -34.26 9.13
C GLN A 373 17.13 -35.11 9.43
N LYS A 374 16.04 -34.94 8.66
CA LYS A 374 14.82 -35.77 8.81
C LYS A 374 15.10 -37.26 8.59
N GLU A 375 15.93 -37.60 7.61
CA GLU A 375 16.36 -38.99 7.40
C GLU A 375 17.15 -39.52 8.60
N LYS A 376 18.07 -38.75 9.18
CA LYS A 376 18.80 -39.14 10.40
C LYS A 376 17.88 -39.33 11.60
N GLU A 377 16.90 -38.45 11.80
CA GLU A 377 15.92 -38.57 12.89
C GLU A 377 15.00 -39.78 12.71
N MET A 378 14.57 -40.06 11.47
CA MET A 378 13.77 -41.24 11.14
C MET A 378 14.54 -42.52 11.43
N VAL A 379 15.81 -42.58 11.01
CA VAL A 379 16.72 -43.72 11.25
C VAL A 379 16.96 -43.92 12.75
N ALA A 380 17.17 -42.84 13.51
CA ALA A 380 17.34 -42.91 14.95
C ALA A 380 16.11 -43.43 15.72
N LYS A 381 14.90 -43.33 15.13
CA LYS A 381 13.64 -43.84 15.71
C LYS A 381 13.29 -45.28 15.29
N MET A 382 14.06 -45.91 14.40
CA MET A 382 13.78 -47.28 13.93
C MET A 382 14.25 -48.36 14.92
N THR A 383 13.59 -49.53 14.88
CA THR A 383 14.00 -50.71 15.67
C THR A 383 15.25 -51.40 15.07
N PRO A 384 16.01 -52.21 15.83
CA PRO A 384 17.27 -52.80 15.38
C PRO A 384 17.18 -53.65 14.10
N GLU A 385 16.05 -54.34 13.86
CA GLU A 385 15.84 -55.11 12.63
C GLU A 385 15.52 -54.21 11.42
N GLN A 386 14.80 -53.11 11.63
CA GLN A 386 14.51 -52.13 10.58
C GLN A 386 15.77 -51.37 10.16
N GLN A 387 16.67 -51.09 11.11
CA GLN A 387 17.97 -50.49 10.85
C GLN A 387 18.84 -51.36 9.92
N ARG A 388 18.94 -52.67 10.19
CA ARG A 388 19.70 -53.61 9.33
C ARG A 388 19.18 -53.64 7.89
N LYS A 389 17.85 -53.67 7.70
CA LYS A 389 17.23 -53.62 6.36
C LYS A 389 17.47 -52.28 5.65
N TYR A 390 17.45 -51.17 6.40
CA TYR A 390 17.75 -49.84 5.86
C TYR A 390 19.21 -49.73 5.38
N ASP A 391 20.15 -50.17 6.20
CA ASP A 391 21.58 -50.13 5.90
C ASP A 391 21.95 -51.02 4.70
N GLU A 392 21.35 -52.20 4.59
CA GLU A 392 21.56 -53.08 3.43
C GLU A 392 20.99 -52.47 2.13
N LYS A 393 19.86 -51.76 2.22
CA LYS A 393 19.24 -51.04 1.09
C LYS A 393 20.09 -49.83 0.67
N GLU A 394 20.63 -49.07 1.61
CA GLU A 394 21.55 -47.96 1.32
C GLU A 394 22.89 -48.46 0.75
N TYR A 395 23.44 -49.54 1.27
CA TYR A 395 24.65 -50.19 0.73
C TYR A 395 24.44 -50.60 -0.74
N LYS A 396 23.31 -51.24 -1.07
CA LYS A 396 22.93 -51.58 -2.46
C LYS A 396 22.75 -50.33 -3.34
N LYS A 397 22.17 -49.23 -2.83
CA LYS A 397 22.06 -47.97 -3.59
C LYS A 397 23.42 -47.31 -3.85
N GLN A 398 24.32 -47.31 -2.86
CA GLN A 398 25.67 -46.75 -3.02
C GLN A 398 26.48 -47.55 -4.03
N LEU A 399 26.39 -48.88 -4.03
CA LEU A 399 27.00 -49.73 -5.04
C LEU A 399 26.46 -49.43 -6.45
N LYS A 400 25.13 -49.24 -6.60
CA LYS A 400 24.51 -48.83 -7.88
C LYS A 400 24.97 -47.45 -8.36
N LYS A 401 25.08 -46.45 -7.46
CA LYS A 401 25.59 -45.10 -7.81
C LYS A 401 27.07 -45.13 -8.22
N LYS A 402 27.89 -45.91 -7.52
CA LYS A 402 29.31 -46.10 -7.85
C LYS A 402 29.51 -46.85 -9.18
N ALA A 403 28.63 -47.80 -9.49
CA ALA A 403 28.63 -48.51 -10.76
C ALA A 403 28.16 -47.61 -11.92
N SER A 404 27.12 -46.79 -11.75
CA SER A 404 26.59 -45.90 -12.80
C SER A 404 27.50 -44.70 -13.12
N GLY A 405 28.31 -44.24 -12.16
CA GLY A 405 29.25 -43.13 -12.36
C GLY A 405 30.47 -43.46 -13.22
N LYS A 406 30.78 -44.75 -13.41
CA LYS A 406 31.95 -45.20 -14.20
C LYS A 406 31.67 -45.35 -15.71
N TYR A 407 30.42 -45.40 -16.14
CA TYR A 407 30.07 -45.61 -17.56
C TYR A 407 29.92 -44.33 -18.40
N LYS A 408 30.17 -43.14 -17.83
CA LYS A 408 30.03 -41.84 -18.55
C LYS A 408 31.35 -41.23 -19.04
N VAL A 409 32.45 -41.97 -18.92
CA VAL A 409 33.76 -41.60 -19.46
C VAL A 409 34.24 -42.79 -20.31
N LEU A 410 33.75 -42.87 -21.55
CA LEU A 410 34.29 -43.63 -22.69
C LEU A 410 33.21 -43.65 -23.78
N LEU A 411 33.15 -42.57 -24.55
CA LEU A 411 32.71 -42.48 -25.95
C LEU A 411 32.85 -41.00 -26.32
N SER A 412 34.09 -40.65 -26.64
CA SER A 412 34.48 -39.49 -27.44
C SER A 412 34.01 -39.64 -28.87
#